data_AF-A0A017RVQ5-F1
#
_entry.id   AF-A0A017RVQ5-F1
#
_cell.length_a   1.000
_cell.length_b   1.000
_cell.length_c   1.000
_cell.angle_alpha   90.00
_cell.angle_beta   90.00
_cell.angle_gamma   90.00
#
_symmetry.space_group_name_H-M   'P 1'
#
loop_
_entity.id
_entity.type
_entity.pdbx_description
1 polymer ?
#
loop_
_entity_poly.entity_id
_entity_poly.type
_entity_poly.pdbx_seq_one_letter_code
_entity_poly.pdbx_strand_id
1 'polypeptide(L)' 'MFNNEDFDIMGNIKLIENYKTFMLSAVADLFMTMSKESKSNMDEISDELSEIIILSYLLAKKLGINFHP' A
#
# COMPACT_ATOMS: atom_id res chain seq x y z
N MET A 1 -10.89 15.75 29.00
CA MET A 1 -10.31 14.43 28.68
C MET A 1 -10.44 14.26 27.19
N PHE A 2 -9.34 14.04 26.47
CA PHE A 2 -9.42 13.68 25.05
C PHE A 2 -10.04 12.28 24.95
N ASN A 3 -11.09 12.12 24.17
CA ASN A 3 -11.80 10.84 24.06
C ASN A 3 -10.91 9.84 23.32
N ASN A 4 -10.87 8.59 23.78
CA ASN A 4 -10.12 7.51 23.11
C ASN A 4 -10.54 7.33 21.64
N GLU A 5 -11.79 7.70 21.30
CA GLU A 5 -12.30 7.71 19.92
C GLU A 5 -11.52 8.67 19.01
N ASP A 6 -11.17 9.87 19.48
CA ASP A 6 -10.40 10.84 18.70
C ASP A 6 -8.97 10.34 18.41
N PHE A 7 -8.39 9.62 19.37
CA PHE A 7 -7.08 8.99 19.22
C PHE A 7 -7.10 7.83 18.21
N ASP A 8 -8.15 7.01 18.23
CA ASP A 8 -8.32 5.90 17.28
C ASP A 8 -8.59 6.41 15.85
N ILE A 9 -9.36 7.49 15.71
CA ILE A 9 -9.57 8.18 14.43
C ILE A 9 -8.25 8.76 13.90
N MET A 10 -7.50 9.49 14.72
CA MET A 10 -6.22 10.08 14.29
C MET A 10 -5.18 9.01 13.95
N GLY A 11 -5.14 7.91 14.71
CA GLY A 11 -4.32 6.74 14.43
C GLY A 11 -4.66 6.11 13.07
N ASN A 12 -5.94 5.90 12.78
CA ASN A 12 -6.38 5.38 11.49
C ASN A 12 -6.05 6.32 10.32
N ILE A 13 -6.22 7.64 10.49
CA ILE A 13 -5.83 8.63 9.47
C ILE A 13 -4.33 8.55 9.17
N LYS A 14 -3.48 8.55 10.20
CA LYS A 14 -2.03 8.45 10.01
C LYS A 14 -1.63 7.15 9.29
N LEU A 15 -2.33 6.07 9.60
CA LEU A 15 -2.09 4.76 9.01
C LEU A 15 -2.51 4.73 7.53
N ILE A 16 -3.63 5.38 7.18
CA ILE A 16 -4.06 5.60 5.80
C ILE A 16 -3.03 6.41 5.02
N GLU A 17 -2.51 7.51 5.59
CA GLU A 17 -1.47 8.31 4.94
C GLU A 17 -0.20 7.49 4.68
N ASN A 18 0.25 6.71 5.67
CA ASN A 18 1.40 5.82 5.50
C ASN A 18 1.16 4.80 4.38
N TYR A 19 -0.01 4.16 4.33
CA TYR A 19 -0.33 3.22 3.25
C TYR A 19 -0.35 3.86 1.88
N LYS A 20 -0.84 5.10 1.74
CA LYS A 20 -0.75 5.84 0.48
C LYS A 20 0.69 6.13 0.09
N THR A 21 1.55 6.51 1.05
CA THR A 21 2.98 6.73 0.78
C THR A 21 3.66 5.44 0.32
N PHE A 22 3.45 4.32 1.02
CA PHE A 22 4.01 3.03 0.60
C PHE A 22 3.51 2.59 -0.76
N MET A 23 2.23 2.82 -1.06
CA MET A 23 1.64 2.51 -2.36
C MET A 23 2.32 3.30 -3.49
N LEU A 24 2.57 4.59 -3.28
CA LEU A 24 3.29 5.43 -4.24
C LEU A 24 4.74 4.95 -4.45
N SER A 25 5.43 4.56 -3.37
CA SER A 25 6.78 3.99 -3.46
C SER A 25 6.80 2.68 -4.24
N ALA A 26 5.91 1.72 -3.93
CA ALA A 26 5.85 0.44 -4.62
C ALA A 26 5.53 0.59 -6.12
N VAL A 27 4.68 1.55 -6.50
CA VAL A 27 4.41 1.87 -7.91
C VAL A 27 5.63 2.49 -8.60
N ALA A 28 6.40 3.33 -7.90
CA ALA A 28 7.62 3.90 -8.44
C ALA A 28 8.70 2.82 -8.65
N ASP A 29 8.84 1.89 -7.69
CA ASP A 29 9.76 0.76 -7.78
C ASP A 29 9.39 -0.14 -8.97
N LEU A 30 8.11 -0.51 -9.10
CA LEU A 30 7.60 -1.24 -10.26
C LEU A 30 7.93 -0.54 -11.59
N PHE A 31 7.68 0.76 -11.67
CA PHE A 31 8.01 1.53 -12.87
C PHE A 31 9.51 1.48 -13.19
N MET A 32 10.37 1.65 -12.18
CA MET A 32 11.81 1.60 -12.34
C MET A 32 12.28 0.21 -12.78
N THR A 33 11.76 -0.86 -12.17
CA THR A 33 12.11 -2.24 -12.51
C THR A 33 11.67 -2.63 -13.91
N MET A 34 10.48 -2.21 -14.33
CA MET A 34 10.00 -2.38 -15.70
C MET A 34 10.79 -1.56 -16.73
N SER A 35 11.40 -0.45 -16.32
CA SER A 35 12.22 0.39 -17.22
C SER A 35 13.61 -0.20 -17.51
N LYS A 36 14.10 -1.13 -16.67
CA LYS A 36 15.38 -1.82 -16.88
C LYS A 36 15.23 -2.85 -18.02
N GLU A 37 16.06 -2.74 -19.06
CA GLU A 37 16.11 -3.71 -20.18
C GLU A 37 16.79 -5.03 -19.75
N SER A 38 16.08 -5.86 -18.99
CA SER A 38 16.62 -7.11 -18.43
C SER A 38 15.54 -8.20 -18.38
N LYS A 39 15.87 -9.38 -18.92
CA LYS A 39 14.99 -10.57 -18.85
C LYS A 39 14.88 -11.15 -17.43
N SER A 40 15.74 -10.75 -16.49
CA SER A 40 15.77 -11.33 -15.14
C SER A 40 14.89 -10.60 -14.11
N ASN A 41 14.07 -9.63 -14.53
CA ASN A 41 13.30 -8.80 -13.61
C ASN A 41 11.90 -9.33 -13.31
N MET A 42 11.51 -10.49 -13.88
CA MET A 42 10.15 -11.00 -13.73
C MET A 42 9.80 -11.34 -12.28
N ASP A 43 10.77 -11.85 -11.51
CA ASP A 43 10.58 -12.12 -10.08
C ASP A 43 10.43 -10.81 -9.28
N GLU A 44 11.28 -9.80 -9.56
CA GLU A 44 11.22 -8.47 -8.93
C GLU A 44 9.87 -7.78 -9.22
N ILE A 45 9.40 -7.83 -10.48
CA ILE A 45 8.08 -7.32 -10.89
C ILE A 45 6.94 -8.05 -10.15
N SER A 46 7.05 -9.36 -9.99
CA SER A 46 6.04 -10.16 -9.29
C SER A 46 5.95 -9.79 -7.81
N ASP A 47 7.10 -9.53 -7.17
CA ASP A 47 7.17 -9.11 -5.77
C ASP A 47 6.58 -7.69 -5.59
N GLU A 48 6.95 -6.74 -6.45
CA GLU A 48 6.44 -5.36 -6.42
C GLU A 48 4.91 -5.33 -6.66
N LEU A 49 4.39 -6.13 -7.60
CA LEU A 49 2.95 -6.26 -7.81
C LEU A 49 2.23 -6.86 -6.60
N SER A 50 2.84 -7.86 -5.94
CA SER A 50 2.29 -8.46 -4.74
C SER A 50 2.21 -7.45 -3.60
N GLU A 51 3.23 -6.60 -3.43
CA GLU A 51 3.23 -5.51 -2.46
C GLU A 51 2.09 -4.50 -2.74
N ILE A 52 1.91 -4.07 -3.99
CA ILE A 52 0.83 -3.16 -4.40
C ILE A 52 -0.55 -3.76 -4.07
N ILE A 53 -0.75 -5.05 -4.35
CA ILE A 53 -2.02 -5.74 -4.06
C ILE A 53 -2.29 -5.78 -2.55
N ILE A 54 -1.30 -6.14 -1.74
CA ILE A 54 -1.42 -6.19 -0.29
C ILE A 54 -1.74 -4.80 0.28
N LEU A 55 -1.01 -3.77 -0.15
CA LEU A 55 -1.25 -2.38 0.26
C LEU A 55 -2.65 -1.90 -0.13
N SER A 56 -3.15 -2.30 -1.30
CA SER A 56 -4.53 -2.00 -1.74
C SER A 56 -5.56 -2.58 -0.76
N TYR A 57 -5.41 -3.83 -0.35
CA TYR A 57 -6.33 -4.46 0.60
C TYR A 57 -6.26 -3.85 1.99
N LEU A 58 -5.06 -3.53 2.48
CA LEU A 58 -4.87 -2.90 3.78
C LEU A 58 -5.47 -1.48 3.82
N LEU A 59 -5.26 -0.70 2.76
CA LEU A 59 -5.84 0.62 2.62
C LEU A 59 -7.38 0.54 2.52
N ALA A 60 -7.90 -0.35 1.68
CA ALA A 60 -9.34 -0.57 1.55
C ALA A 60 -10.00 -0.92 2.89
N LYS A 61 -9.41 -1.85 3.66
CA LYS A 61 -9.88 -2.21 4.99
C LYS A 61 -9.93 -1.00 5.95
N LYS A 62 -8.92 -0.12 5.89
CA LYS A 62 -8.90 1.10 6.72
C LYS A 62 -9.90 2.16 6.27
N LEU A 63 -10.27 2.18 4.99
CA LEU A 63 -11.33 3.03 4.45
C LEU A 63 -12.74 2.46 4.65
N GLY A 64 -12.88 1.30 5.29
CA GLY A 64 -14.18 0.63 5.49
C GLY A 64 -14.71 -0.07 4.24
N ILE A 65 -13.86 -0.27 3.22
CA ILE A 65 -14.19 -1.03 2.01
C ILE A 65 -13.92 -2.50 2.28
N ASN A 66 -14.98 -3.31 2.25
CA ASN A 66 -14.88 -4.76 2.45
C ASN A 66 -14.64 -5.44 1.10
N PHE A 67 -13.43 -5.94 0.89
CA PHE A 67 -13.16 -6.91 -0.17
C PHE A 67 -13.41 -8.32 0.37
N HIS A 68 -14.26 -9.09 -0.32
CA HIS A 68 -14.27 -10.54 -0.17
C HIS A 68 -13.30 -11.12 -1.21
N PRO A 69 -12.27 -11.88 -0.79
CA PRO A 69 -11.41 -12.62 -1.69
C PRO A 69 -12.15 -13.73 -2.42
#